data_AF-A0A929F0N0-F1
#
_entry.id   AF-A0A929F0N0-F1
#
_cell.length_a   1.000
_cell.length_b   1.000
_cell.length_c   1.000
_cell.angle_alpha   90.00
_cell.angle_beta   90.00
_cell.angle_gamma   90.00
#
_symmetry.space_group_name_H-M   'P 1'
#
loop_
_entity.id
_entity.type
_entity.pdbx_description
1 polymer ?
#
loop_
_entity_poly.entity_id
_entity_poly.type
_entity_poly.pdbx_seq_one_letter_code
_entity_poly.pdbx_strand_id
1 'polypeptide(L)'
;MKMNATIAGVGMTRFGKHLDQTLKGLAGEAIREALADAGIDSSAIEVAYMGNAAGGVVQGQEMISGQVALRELGIGKIPVINVENACATSSTAFNQACAM
;
A
#
# COMPACT_ATOMS: atom_id res chain seq x y z
N MET A 1 25.45 8.18 -0.32
CA MET A 1 24.79 8.80 0.86
C MET A 1 24.17 7.67 1.68
N LYS A 2 24.32 7.63 3.01
CA LYS A 2 23.62 6.62 3.84
C LYS A 2 22.25 7.18 4.22
N MET A 3 21.19 6.44 3.90
CA MET A 3 19.83 6.74 4.36
C MET A 3 19.45 5.72 5.42
N ASN A 4 19.00 6.22 6.57
CA ASN A 4 18.53 5.38 7.67
C ASN A 4 17.00 5.42 7.65
N ALA A 5 16.36 4.29 7.31
CA ALA A 5 14.93 4.12 7.41
C ALA A 5 14.61 3.16 8.57
N THR A 6 13.56 3.46 9.32
CA THR A 6 13.05 2.59 10.38
C THR A 6 11.68 2.10 9.99
N ILE A 7 11.45 0.79 10.12
CA ILE A 7 10.12 0.20 9.92
C ILE A 7 9.37 0.34 11.25
N ALA A 8 8.38 1.23 11.29
CA ALA A 8 7.60 1.49 12.50
C ALA A 8 6.51 0.43 12.74
N GLY A 9 5.97 -0.17 11.68
CA GLY A 9 4.97 -1.24 11.79
C GLY A 9 4.75 -1.96 10.47
N VAL A 10 4.13 -3.16 10.54
CA VAL A 10 3.85 -4.03 9.41
C VAL A 10 2.44 -4.62 9.48
N GLY A 11 1.88 -5.00 8.33
CA GLY A 11 0.58 -5.65 8.25
C GLY A 11 0.50 -6.54 7.00
N MET A 12 -0.21 -7.66 7.09
CA MET A 12 -0.26 -8.65 6.01
C MET A 12 -1.52 -9.49 6.12
N THR A 13 -2.36 -9.44 5.09
CA THR A 13 -3.49 -10.36 4.96
C THR A 13 -3.03 -11.77 4.66
N ARG A 14 -3.84 -12.76 5.03
CA ARG A 14 -3.56 -14.16 4.72
C ARG A 14 -3.54 -14.39 3.20
N PHE A 15 -2.54 -15.13 2.71
CA PHE A 15 -2.50 -15.53 1.30
C PHE A 15 -3.52 -16.64 1.04
N GLY A 16 -4.32 -16.49 -0.02
CA GLY A 16 -5.37 -17.44 -0.35
C GLY A 16 -6.31 -16.96 -1.45
N LYS A 17 -7.36 -17.75 -1.68
CA LYS A 17 -8.46 -17.38 -2.57
C LYS A 17 -9.54 -16.68 -1.75
N HIS A 18 -9.66 -15.38 -1.92
CA HIS A 18 -10.67 -14.56 -1.25
C HIS A 18 -11.76 -14.22 -2.27
N LEU A 19 -12.82 -15.02 -2.28
CA LEU A 19 -13.91 -14.88 -3.27
C LEU A 19 -14.97 -13.86 -2.84
N ASP A 20 -15.01 -13.56 -1.55
CA ASP A 20 -15.94 -12.68 -0.86
C ASP A 20 -15.32 -11.33 -0.48
N GLN A 21 -14.00 -11.15 -0.68
CA GLN A 21 -13.31 -9.91 -0.40
C GLN A 21 -12.89 -9.20 -1.70
N THR A 22 -12.87 -7.87 -1.64
CA THR A 22 -12.34 -7.04 -2.72
C THR A 22 -10.86 -6.77 -2.50
N LEU A 23 -10.13 -6.43 -3.58
CA LEU A 23 -8.74 -6.00 -3.48
C LEU A 23 -8.56 -4.81 -2.53
N LYS A 24 -9.52 -3.87 -2.51
CA LYS A 24 -9.52 -2.74 -1.58
C LYS A 24 -9.72 -3.19 -0.14
N GLY A 25 -10.61 -4.15 0.09
CA GLY A 25 -10.85 -4.73 1.41
C GLY A 25 -9.58 -5.37 1.97
N LEU A 26 -8.90 -6.18 1.16
CA LEU A 26 -7.62 -6.80 1.50
C LEU A 26 -6.53 -5.76 1.77
N ALA A 27 -6.40 -4.75 0.91
CA ALA A 27 -5.45 -3.66 1.14
C ALA A 27 -5.76 -2.92 2.45
N GLY A 28 -7.04 -2.62 2.71
CA GLY A 28 -7.47 -1.92 3.91
C GLY A 28 -7.23 -2.69 5.20
N GLU A 29 -7.37 -4.01 5.19
CA GLU A 29 -7.01 -4.88 6.32
C GLU A 29 -5.50 -4.77 6.63
N ALA A 30 -4.63 -5.01 5.65
CA ALA A 30 -3.19 -4.92 5.85
C ALA A 30 -2.72 -3.50 6.27
N ILE A 31 -3.32 -2.44 5.71
CA ILE A 31 -2.95 -1.06 6.07
C ILE A 31 -3.37 -0.74 7.50
N ARG A 32 -4.56 -1.15 7.94
CA ARG A 32 -5.01 -0.94 9.33
C ARG A 32 -4.14 -1.70 10.32
N GLU A 33 -3.74 -2.92 10.01
CA GLU A 33 -2.78 -3.67 10.83
C GLU A 33 -1.45 -2.95 10.94
N ALA A 34 -0.89 -2.47 9.82
CA ALA A 34 0.39 -1.76 9.82
C ALA A 34 0.35 -0.46 10.64
N LEU A 35 -0.75 0.30 10.55
CA LEU A 35 -0.95 1.52 11.35
C LEU A 35 -1.09 1.21 12.84
N ALA A 36 -1.81 0.13 13.19
CA ALA A 36 -1.97 -0.31 14.56
C ALA A 36 -0.65 -0.81 15.17
N ASP A 37 0.13 -1.58 14.42
CA ASP A 37 1.47 -2.06 14.84
C ASP A 37 2.44 -0.88 15.04
N ALA A 38 2.36 0.14 14.19
CA ALA A 38 3.13 1.38 14.33
C ALA A 38 2.63 2.31 15.46
N GLY A 39 1.41 2.09 15.98
CA GLY A 39 0.81 2.94 17.01
C GLY A 39 0.49 4.37 16.54
N ILE A 40 0.19 4.57 15.25
CA ILE A 40 -0.10 5.88 14.66
C ILE A 40 -1.48 5.93 14.00
N ASP A 41 -2.03 7.13 13.88
CA ASP A 41 -3.21 7.39 13.05
C ASP A 41 -2.82 7.60 11.58
N SER A 42 -3.76 7.30 10.67
CA SER A 42 -3.66 7.59 9.24
C SER A 42 -3.27 9.05 8.91
N SER A 43 -3.59 10.02 9.78
CA SER A 43 -3.24 11.43 9.62
C SER A 43 -1.74 11.71 9.71
N ALA A 44 -0.96 10.77 10.26
CA ALA A 44 0.50 10.87 10.33
C ALA A 44 1.20 10.43 9.04
N ILE A 45 0.48 9.84 8.08
CA ILE A 45 1.03 9.46 6.79
C ILE A 45 1.21 10.71 5.93
N GLU A 46 2.40 10.91 5.38
CA GLU A 46 2.72 12.08 4.53
C GLU A 46 2.77 11.73 3.04
N VAL A 47 3.09 10.49 2.70
CA VAL A 47 3.19 9.97 1.33
C VAL A 47 2.88 8.48 1.31
N ALA A 48 2.27 8.00 0.23
CA ALA A 48 2.05 6.57 0.02
C ALA A 48 2.72 6.08 -1.27
N TYR A 49 3.39 4.94 -1.15
CA TYR A 49 3.90 4.17 -2.28
C TYR A 49 3.09 2.88 -2.42
N MET A 50 2.23 2.82 -3.43
CA MET A 50 1.37 1.67 -3.65
C MET A 50 1.95 0.78 -4.73
N GLY A 51 2.31 -0.45 -4.36
CA GLY A 51 2.68 -1.49 -5.31
C GLY A 51 1.47 -2.32 -5.75
N ASN A 52 1.19 -2.39 -7.05
CA ASN A 52 0.20 -3.33 -7.59
C ASN A 52 0.59 -3.81 -9.00
N ALA A 53 0.75 -5.12 -9.19
CA ALA A 53 1.26 -5.69 -10.45
C ALA A 53 0.18 -6.36 -11.34
N ALA A 54 -0.98 -6.67 -10.77
CA ALA A 54 -2.01 -7.49 -11.44
C ALA A 54 -3.43 -7.03 -11.17
N GLY A 55 -3.63 -6.09 -10.24
CA GLY A 55 -4.94 -5.55 -9.90
C GLY A 55 -5.61 -4.86 -11.08
N GLY A 56 -4.84 -4.23 -11.95
CA GLY A 56 -5.34 -3.70 -13.22
C GLY A 56 -5.92 -4.77 -14.13
N VAL A 57 -5.16 -5.83 -14.42
CA VAL A 57 -5.60 -6.98 -15.22
C VAL A 57 -6.82 -7.68 -14.61
N VAL A 58 -6.91 -7.75 -13.27
CA VAL A 58 -7.96 -8.47 -12.55
C VAL A 58 -9.23 -7.63 -12.35
N GLN A 59 -9.10 -6.32 -12.13
CA GLN A 59 -10.20 -5.43 -11.70
C GLN A 59 -10.52 -4.33 -12.73
N GLY A 60 -9.75 -4.22 -13.80
CA GLY A 60 -9.90 -3.17 -14.82
C GLY A 60 -9.49 -1.77 -14.37
N GLN A 61 -8.73 -1.64 -13.27
CA GLN A 61 -8.27 -0.36 -12.74
C GLN A 61 -6.75 -0.29 -12.69
N GLU A 62 -6.16 0.30 -13.72
CA GLU A 62 -4.70 0.43 -13.90
C GLU A 62 -4.15 1.73 -13.28
N MET A 63 -4.84 2.85 -13.50
CA MET A 63 -4.22 4.18 -13.42
C MET A 63 -4.11 4.72 -11.97
N ILE A 64 -5.02 4.31 -11.09
CA ILE A 64 -5.17 4.91 -9.75
C ILE A 64 -5.26 3.88 -8.62
N SER A 65 -4.48 2.80 -8.70
CA SER A 65 -4.54 1.67 -7.76
C SER A 65 -4.38 2.08 -6.28
N GLY A 66 -3.41 2.93 -5.96
CA GLY A 66 -3.20 3.45 -4.60
C GLY A 66 -4.31 4.37 -4.11
N GLN A 67 -4.75 5.32 -4.94
CA GLN A 67 -5.87 6.20 -4.58
C GLN A 67 -7.14 5.40 -4.31
N VAL A 68 -7.36 4.34 -5.09
CA VAL A 68 -8.50 3.44 -4.92
C VAL A 68 -8.39 2.62 -3.63
N ALA A 69 -7.21 2.11 -3.29
CA ALA A 69 -6.98 1.36 -2.05
C ALA A 69 -7.09 2.24 -0.79
N LEU A 70 -6.63 3.49 -0.86
CA LEU A 70 -6.50 4.39 0.28
C LEU A 70 -7.77 5.20 0.58
N ARG A 71 -8.62 5.45 -0.44
CA ARG A 71 -9.78 6.34 -0.31
C ARG A 71 -10.75 5.96 0.80
N GLU A 72 -11.05 4.67 0.95
CA GLU A 72 -12.00 4.17 1.96
C GLU A 72 -11.41 4.20 3.38
N LEU A 73 -10.08 4.36 3.50
CA LEU A 73 -9.38 4.53 4.77
C LEU A 73 -9.29 6.00 5.20
N GLY A 74 -9.89 6.93 4.45
CA GLY A 74 -9.76 8.37 4.70
C GLY A 74 -8.41 8.97 4.26
N ILE A 75 -7.54 8.16 3.65
CA ILE A 75 -6.22 8.58 3.18
C ILE A 75 -6.37 9.05 1.72
N GLY A 76 -6.64 10.34 1.53
CA GLY A 76 -6.91 10.88 0.18
C GLY A 76 -6.29 12.24 -0.10
N LYS A 77 -5.53 12.82 0.84
CA LYS A 77 -4.98 14.17 0.75
C LYS A 77 -3.45 14.20 0.69
N ILE A 78 -2.82 13.05 0.54
CA ILE A 78 -1.37 12.89 0.46
C ILE A 78 -0.96 12.55 -0.98
N PRO A 79 0.29 12.82 -1.38
CA PRO A 79 0.85 12.27 -2.60
C PRO A 79 0.80 10.73 -2.58
N VAL A 80 0.40 10.15 -3.70
CA VAL A 80 0.35 8.69 -3.90
C VAL A 80 1.14 8.36 -5.15
N ILE A 81 2.18 7.55 -4.99
CA ILE A 81 3.02 7.03 -6.07
C ILE A 81 2.59 5.59 -6.32
N ASN A 82 1.98 5.35 -7.48
CA ASN A 82 1.66 4.00 -7.94
C ASN A 82 2.89 3.41 -8.62
N VAL A 83 3.29 2.21 -8.18
CA VAL A 83 4.48 1.51 -8.64
C VAL A 83 4.07 0.19 -9.25
N GLU A 84 4.66 -0.11 -10.40
CA GLU A 84 4.52 -1.39 -11.09
C GLU A 84 5.88 -1.84 -11.63
N ASN A 85 6.27 -3.07 -11.28
CA ASN A 85 7.50 -3.72 -11.70
C ASN A 85 7.35 -5.25 -11.60
N ALA A 86 6.26 -5.80 -12.14
CA ALA A 86 5.92 -7.22 -12.08
C ALA A 86 6.08 -7.79 -10.65
N CYS A 87 6.77 -8.92 -10.48
CA CYS A 87 7.00 -9.55 -9.18
C CYS A 87 7.82 -8.68 -8.19
N ALA A 88 8.57 -7.69 -8.68
CA ALA A 88 9.40 -6.80 -7.87
C ALA A 88 8.67 -5.53 -7.42
N THR A 89 7.42 -5.34 -7.84
CA THR A 89 6.60 -4.13 -7.61
C THR A 89 6.69 -3.60 -6.18
N SER A 90 6.40 -4.44 -5.19
CA SER A 90 6.38 -4.00 -3.78
C SER A 90 7.78 -3.75 -3.22
N SER A 91 8.79 -4.47 -3.70
CA SER A 91 10.20 -4.21 -3.33
C SER A 91 10.69 -2.89 -3.91
N THR A 92 10.28 -2.55 -5.13
CA THR A 92 10.56 -1.24 -5.73
C THR A 92 9.85 -0.12 -4.97
N ALA A 93 8.56 -0.29 -4.66
CA ALA A 93 7.81 0.68 -3.85
C ALA A 93 8.45 0.90 -2.47
N PHE A 94 8.81 -0.18 -1.78
CA PHE A 94 9.48 -0.12 -0.48
C PHE A 94 10.85 0.56 -0.57
N ASN A 95 11.65 0.22 -1.58
CA ASN A 95 12.95 0.86 -1.80
C ASN A 95 12.82 2.37 -2.04
N GLN A 96 11.85 2.80 -2.86
CA GLN A 96 11.59 4.22 -3.08
C GLN A 96 11.12 4.94 -1.81
N ALA A 97 10.25 4.29 -1.01
CA ALA A 97 9.81 4.84 0.27
C ALA A 97 10.98 5.03 1.25
N CYS A 98 11.93 4.10 1.31
CA CYS A 98 13.12 4.22 2.15
C CYS A 98 14.18 5.18 1.60
N ALA A 99 14.12 5.51 0.31
CA ALA A 99 15.10 6.32 -0.40
C ALA A 99 14.65 7.77 -0.66
N MET A 100 13.42 8.14 -0.22
CA MET A 100 12.98 9.53 -0.13
C MET A 100 13.48 10.21 1.14
#